data_AF-I1CZG1-F1
#
_entry.id   AF-I1CZG1-F1
#
_cell.length_a   1.000
_cell.length_b   1.000
_cell.length_c   1.000
_cell.angle_alpha   90.00
_cell.angle_beta   90.00
_cell.angle_gamma   90.00
#
_symmetry.space_group_name_H-M   'P 1'
#
loop_
_entity.id
_entity.type
_entity.pdbx_description
1 polymer ?
#
loop_
_entity_poly.entity_id
_entity_poly.type
_entity_poly.pdbx_seq_one_letter_code
_entity_poly.pdbx_strand_id
1 'polypeptide(L)'
;MPRTLHELYAVLPDEALDLLEKPASRGTREILRKTFIRFAIDAGLTEDEILLVDKEAAWSHSGRLTVRDQLEALRERVINRKWTGRTGGTDRAVALALISWAYEVGVWHLDANERDLAIRAGVGKTTAHKALGRLREAGLCSPVAGSGGPMNARTWELNLQWGSIGNKEDHIKPVEGSSPVNVVPFVPTPGHWHPAFLPNALGRTAGLIYESMPDDLTVTVTADEVADNLGCHVKTARRNLSRLVDHGLLVSHPGKPITYGHSDAGTERLDEIAEEYGVTDWASRAADRVVRERRAHDIGLQQWAKKNAGPSEGKWECVVSPIRPVQRR
;
A
#
# COMPACT_ATOMS: atom_id res chain seq x y z
N MET A 1 10.11 46.74 -15.02
CA MET A 1 9.18 45.87 -14.29
C MET A 1 9.51 44.45 -14.72
N PRO A 2 9.89 43.54 -13.81
CA PRO A 2 10.09 42.14 -14.18
C PRO A 2 8.79 41.58 -14.75
N ARG A 3 8.87 40.86 -15.88
CA ARG A 3 7.70 40.21 -16.47
C ARG A 3 7.23 39.08 -15.56
N THR A 4 5.94 38.81 -15.54
CA THR A 4 5.37 37.65 -14.84
C THR A 4 5.73 36.35 -15.56
N LEU A 5 5.74 35.21 -14.86
CA LEU A 5 6.03 33.90 -15.46
C LEU A 5 5.14 33.58 -16.67
N HIS A 6 3.87 33.93 -16.61
CA HIS A 6 2.92 33.74 -17.71
C HIS A 6 3.30 34.56 -18.96
N GLU A 7 3.77 35.80 -18.76
CA GLU A 7 4.27 36.65 -19.83
C GLU A 7 5.62 36.17 -20.39
N LEU A 8 6.44 35.49 -19.59
CA LEU A 8 7.69 34.88 -20.04
C LEU A 8 7.42 33.63 -20.89
N TYR A 9 6.48 32.78 -20.49
CA TYR A 9 6.07 31.60 -21.26
C TYR A 9 5.44 31.95 -22.61
N ALA A 10 4.71 33.07 -22.69
CA ALA A 10 4.05 33.52 -23.93
C ALA A 10 5.01 34.00 -25.03
N VAL A 11 6.28 34.28 -24.69
CA VAL A 11 7.29 34.76 -25.64
C VAL A 11 8.21 33.61 -26.10
N LEU A 12 8.16 32.47 -25.41
CA LEU A 12 8.88 31.27 -25.81
C LEU A 12 8.08 30.53 -26.90
N PRO A 13 8.75 29.96 -27.90
CA PRO A 13 8.13 29.22 -28.97
C PRO A 13 7.71 27.85 -28.43
N ASP A 14 6.72 27.26 -29.08
CA ASP A 14 6.20 25.96 -28.69
C ASP A 14 7.31 24.90 -28.69
N GLU A 15 8.28 24.96 -29.61
CA GLU A 15 9.39 24.00 -29.66
C GLU A 15 10.30 24.06 -28.42
N ALA A 16 10.47 25.24 -27.80
CA ALA A 16 11.29 25.38 -26.60
C ALA A 16 10.57 24.81 -25.35
N LEU A 17 9.25 24.95 -25.29
CA LEU A 17 8.40 24.35 -24.26
C LEU A 17 8.39 22.83 -24.39
N ASP A 18 8.28 22.33 -25.62
CA ASP A 18 8.26 20.90 -25.95
C ASP A 18 9.58 20.19 -25.57
N LEU A 19 10.70 20.92 -25.56
CA LEU A 19 12.00 20.42 -25.08
C LEU A 19 12.09 20.32 -23.56
N LEU A 20 11.33 21.14 -22.82
CA LEU A 20 11.25 21.07 -21.36
C LEU A 20 10.39 19.88 -20.89
N GLU A 21 9.48 19.35 -21.72
CA GLU A 21 8.57 18.27 -21.30
C GLU A 21 9.11 16.85 -21.57
N LYS A 22 10.14 16.71 -22.43
CA LYS A 22 10.62 15.40 -22.91
C LYS A 22 11.58 14.70 -21.92
N PRO A 23 11.37 13.41 -21.60
CA PRO A 23 12.29 12.65 -20.75
C PRO A 23 13.63 12.40 -21.46
N ALA A 24 14.68 13.07 -21.00
CA ALA A 24 16.03 12.99 -21.56
C ALA A 24 17.03 12.38 -20.57
N SER A 25 18.02 11.65 -21.11
CA SER A 25 19.21 11.20 -20.35
C SER A 25 20.01 12.39 -19.82
N ARG A 26 20.86 12.19 -18.80
CA ARG A 26 21.64 13.29 -18.18
C ARG A 26 22.46 14.09 -19.22
N GLY A 27 23.05 13.41 -20.22
CA GLY A 27 23.80 14.07 -21.29
C GLY A 27 22.90 14.83 -22.26
N THR A 28 21.72 14.29 -22.59
CA THR A 28 20.73 14.95 -23.44
C THR A 28 20.14 16.20 -22.76
N ARG A 29 19.96 16.20 -21.43
CA ARG A 29 19.44 17.35 -20.67
C ARG A 29 20.36 18.57 -20.71
N GLU A 30 21.66 18.37 -20.63
CA GLU A 30 22.62 19.48 -20.70
C GLU A 30 22.58 20.16 -22.07
N ILE A 31 22.36 19.37 -23.12
CA ILE A 31 22.19 19.88 -24.49
C ILE A 31 20.87 20.65 -24.60
N LEU A 32 19.76 20.08 -24.12
CA LEU A 32 18.44 20.73 -24.14
C LEU A 32 18.40 22.03 -23.32
N ARG A 33 19.04 22.05 -22.14
CA ARG A 33 19.15 23.26 -21.31
C ARG A 33 19.95 24.36 -22.00
N LYS A 34 21.06 24.03 -22.65
CA LYS A 34 21.84 25.01 -23.44
C LYS A 34 21.03 25.54 -24.63
N THR A 35 20.27 24.68 -25.31
CA THR A 35 19.39 25.09 -26.41
C THR A 35 18.27 26.00 -25.91
N PHE A 36 17.65 25.68 -24.77
CA PHE A 36 16.62 26.50 -24.14
C PHE A 36 17.14 27.89 -23.73
N ILE A 37 18.30 27.94 -23.04
CA ILE A 37 18.92 29.22 -22.62
C ILE A 37 19.21 30.10 -23.85
N ARG A 38 19.71 29.50 -24.93
CA ARG A 38 19.95 30.23 -26.19
C ARG A 38 18.65 30.80 -26.77
N PHE A 39 17.58 30.01 -26.76
CA PHE A 39 16.28 30.47 -27.24
C PHE A 39 15.76 31.64 -26.39
N ALA A 40 15.87 31.56 -25.07
CA ALA A 40 15.43 32.60 -24.16
C ALA A 40 16.22 33.92 -24.34
N ILE A 41 17.53 33.83 -24.62
CA ILE A 41 18.36 35.00 -24.96
C ILE A 41 17.90 35.64 -26.28
N ASP A 42 17.67 34.82 -27.32
CA ASP A 42 17.21 35.31 -28.64
C ASP A 42 15.82 35.95 -28.56
N ALA A 43 14.98 35.50 -27.62
CA ALA A 43 13.68 36.08 -27.29
C ALA A 43 13.77 37.37 -26.43
N GLY A 44 14.99 37.81 -26.07
CA GLY A 44 15.24 39.04 -25.34
C GLY A 44 14.95 38.97 -23.85
N LEU A 45 14.96 37.77 -23.25
CA LEU A 45 14.87 37.61 -21.80
C LEU A 45 16.19 38.01 -21.14
N THR A 46 16.09 38.65 -19.99
CA THR A 46 17.24 38.98 -19.15
C THR A 46 17.79 37.75 -18.43
N GLU A 47 19.04 37.81 -17.97
CA GLU A 47 19.69 36.71 -17.24
C GLU A 47 18.90 36.29 -15.98
N ASP A 48 18.31 37.26 -15.27
CA ASP A 48 17.47 37.00 -14.10
C ASP A 48 16.13 36.33 -14.48
N GLU A 49 15.53 36.70 -15.61
CA GLU A 49 14.31 36.05 -16.13
C GLU A 49 14.61 34.63 -16.61
N ILE A 50 15.76 34.40 -17.24
CA ILE A 50 16.23 33.06 -17.64
C ILE A 50 16.45 32.18 -16.41
N LEU A 51 17.10 32.72 -15.37
CA LEU A 51 17.29 32.02 -14.09
C LEU A 51 15.96 31.71 -13.39
N LEU A 52 14.98 32.61 -13.49
CA LEU A 52 13.65 32.38 -12.93
C LEU A 52 12.92 31.26 -13.69
N VAL A 53 12.96 31.25 -15.02
CA VAL A 53 12.34 30.20 -15.85
C VAL A 53 13.09 28.87 -15.74
N ASP A 54 14.42 28.86 -15.61
CA ASP A 54 15.21 27.64 -15.39
C ASP A 54 14.98 27.06 -13.98
N LYS A 55 14.84 27.91 -12.96
CA LYS A 55 14.41 27.48 -11.62
C LYS A 55 12.99 26.94 -11.65
N GLU A 56 12.06 27.64 -12.29
CA GLU A 56 10.68 27.16 -12.45
C GLU A 56 10.62 25.88 -13.27
N ALA A 57 11.34 25.72 -14.37
CA ALA A 57 11.39 24.49 -15.15
C ALA A 57 12.06 23.34 -14.38
N ALA A 58 13.06 23.62 -13.55
CA ALA A 58 13.60 22.66 -12.58
C ALA A 58 12.56 22.29 -11.51
N TRP A 59 11.69 23.23 -11.13
CA TRP A 59 10.55 23.00 -10.23
C TRP A 59 9.34 22.38 -10.96
N SER A 60 9.17 22.56 -12.26
CA SER A 60 8.14 21.91 -13.10
C SER A 60 8.56 20.46 -13.39
N HIS A 61 9.86 20.15 -13.35
CA HIS A 61 10.37 18.79 -13.22
C HIS A 61 10.24 18.22 -11.80
N SER A 62 10.08 19.06 -10.77
CA SER A 62 9.49 18.67 -9.48
C SER A 62 7.94 18.63 -9.51
N GLY A 63 7.33 19.01 -10.64
CA GLY A 63 5.92 18.81 -10.97
C GLY A 63 5.59 17.39 -11.46
N ARG A 64 6.60 16.54 -11.66
CA ARG A 64 6.38 15.09 -11.54
C ARG A 64 6.29 14.80 -10.05
N LEU A 65 5.06 14.60 -9.56
CA LEU A 65 4.82 13.93 -8.28
C LEU A 65 5.87 12.82 -8.15
N THR A 66 6.70 12.90 -7.13
CA THR A 66 7.68 11.85 -6.89
C THR A 66 6.92 10.52 -6.77
N VAL A 67 7.60 9.38 -6.99
CA VAL A 67 6.93 8.07 -6.81
C VAL A 67 6.25 8.00 -5.45
N ARG A 68 6.83 8.62 -4.42
CA ARG A 68 6.23 8.75 -3.09
C ARG A 68 4.96 9.60 -3.08
N ASP A 69 4.95 10.76 -3.73
CA ASP A 69 3.74 11.60 -3.80
C ASP A 69 2.62 10.89 -4.58
N GLN A 70 2.95 10.15 -5.64
CA GLN A 70 1.99 9.34 -6.39
C GLN A 70 1.44 8.19 -5.55
N LEU A 71 2.28 7.54 -4.75
CA LEU A 71 1.89 6.49 -3.82
C LEU A 71 1.04 7.03 -2.67
N GLU A 72 1.33 8.22 -2.15
CA GLU A 72 0.49 8.87 -1.13
C GLU A 72 -0.88 9.23 -1.72
N ALA A 73 -0.91 9.80 -2.92
CA ALA A 73 -2.17 10.06 -3.62
C ALA A 73 -2.97 8.76 -3.87
N LEU A 74 -2.29 7.65 -4.21
CA LEU A 74 -2.94 6.34 -4.35
C LEU A 74 -3.46 5.82 -3.00
N ARG A 75 -2.68 5.97 -1.92
CA ARG A 75 -3.05 5.62 -0.56
C ARG A 75 -4.33 6.35 -0.14
N GLU A 76 -4.40 7.66 -0.35
CA GLU A 76 -5.58 8.48 -0.07
C GLU A 76 -6.81 8.02 -0.87
N ARG A 77 -6.65 7.68 -2.15
CA ARG A 77 -7.77 7.11 -2.94
C ARG A 77 -8.23 5.76 -2.37
N VAL A 78 -7.31 4.89 -1.96
CA VAL A 78 -7.63 3.59 -1.34
C VAL A 78 -8.31 3.78 0.02
N ILE A 79 -7.91 4.78 0.80
CA ILE A 79 -8.52 5.12 2.09
C ILE A 79 -9.96 5.59 1.90
N ASN A 80 -10.17 6.55 1.00
CA ASN A 80 -11.46 7.20 0.80
C ASN A 80 -12.44 6.37 -0.05
N ARG A 81 -11.96 5.32 -0.73
CA ARG A 81 -12.82 4.46 -1.51
C ARG A 81 -13.74 3.61 -0.63
N LYS A 82 -14.98 3.46 -1.08
CA LYS A 82 -15.95 2.51 -0.52
C LYS A 82 -15.59 1.06 -0.90
N TRP A 83 -15.15 0.27 0.07
CA TRP A 83 -14.88 -1.17 -0.12
C TRP A 83 -16.11 -1.98 0.27
N THR A 84 -16.82 -2.54 -0.71
CA THR A 84 -18.08 -3.25 -0.48
C THR A 84 -17.87 -4.75 -0.28
N GLY A 85 -18.85 -5.40 0.36
CA GLY A 85 -18.90 -6.85 0.54
C GLY A 85 -18.10 -7.40 1.71
N ARG A 86 -18.24 -8.71 1.96
CA ARG A 86 -17.68 -9.40 3.14
C ARG A 86 -16.15 -9.34 3.22
N THR A 87 -15.47 -9.23 2.08
CA THR A 87 -14.00 -9.17 2.01
C THR A 87 -13.45 -7.76 1.87
N GLY A 88 -14.29 -6.74 1.68
CA GLY A 88 -13.86 -5.38 1.35
C GLY A 88 -12.84 -4.82 2.35
N GLY A 89 -13.09 -4.99 3.65
CA GLY A 89 -12.14 -4.56 4.69
C GLY A 89 -10.79 -5.29 4.64
N THR A 90 -10.77 -6.56 4.23
CA THR A 90 -9.52 -7.31 4.03
C THR A 90 -8.78 -6.86 2.78
N ASP A 91 -9.51 -6.66 1.68
CA ASP A 91 -8.95 -6.22 0.41
C ASP A 91 -8.30 -4.84 0.56
N ARG A 92 -8.98 -3.93 1.28
CA ARG A 92 -8.42 -2.62 1.66
C ARG A 92 -7.15 -2.74 2.50
N ALA A 93 -7.16 -3.58 3.55
CA ALA A 93 -6.00 -3.74 4.42
C ALA A 93 -4.76 -4.25 3.65
N VAL A 94 -4.96 -5.19 2.72
CA VAL A 94 -3.89 -5.71 1.86
C VAL A 94 -3.42 -4.66 0.85
N ALA A 95 -4.33 -3.88 0.26
CA ALA A 95 -3.99 -2.76 -0.61
C ALA A 95 -3.13 -1.71 0.10
N LEU A 96 -3.55 -1.27 1.30
CA LEU A 96 -2.82 -0.30 2.11
C LEU A 96 -1.45 -0.82 2.52
N ALA A 97 -1.35 -2.09 2.92
CA ALA A 97 -0.06 -2.70 3.27
C ALA A 97 0.90 -2.74 2.07
N LEU A 98 0.39 -3.03 0.87
CA LEU A 98 1.18 -3.07 -0.36
C LEU A 98 1.69 -1.67 -0.74
N ILE A 99 0.81 -0.65 -0.65
CA ILE A 99 1.16 0.75 -0.95
C ILE A 99 2.14 1.31 0.07
N SER A 100 1.93 1.05 1.37
CA SER A 100 2.86 1.47 2.43
C SER A 100 4.25 0.88 2.21
N TRP A 101 4.34 -0.40 1.84
CA TRP A 101 5.61 -1.05 1.57
C TRP A 101 6.31 -0.44 0.34
N ALA A 102 5.57 -0.21 -0.73
CA ALA A 102 6.05 0.51 -1.91
C ALA A 102 6.56 1.92 -1.56
N TYR A 103 5.85 2.65 -0.70
CA TYR A 103 6.19 4.00 -0.26
C TYR A 103 7.49 4.04 0.56
N GLU A 104 7.64 3.12 1.52
CA GLU A 104 8.85 2.95 2.33
C GLU A 104 10.08 2.76 1.44
N VAL A 105 9.99 1.86 0.46
CA VAL A 105 11.08 1.55 -0.48
C VAL A 105 11.28 2.65 -1.52
N GLY A 106 10.22 3.44 -1.82
CA GLY A 106 10.25 4.48 -2.84
C GLY A 106 10.14 3.94 -4.27
N VAL A 107 9.48 2.79 -4.45
CA VAL A 107 9.30 2.12 -5.75
C VAL A 107 7.82 1.76 -5.94
N TRP A 108 7.36 1.74 -7.19
CA TRP A 108 5.99 1.35 -7.54
C TRP A 108 5.89 -0.09 -8.05
N HIS A 109 7.04 -0.74 -8.28
CA HIS A 109 7.17 -2.19 -8.47
C HIS A 109 7.91 -2.81 -7.28
N LEU A 110 7.31 -3.81 -6.63
CA LEU A 110 7.78 -4.33 -5.36
C LEU A 110 7.77 -5.87 -5.38
N ASP A 111 8.86 -6.47 -4.94
CA ASP A 111 8.93 -7.91 -4.64
C ASP A 111 8.20 -8.22 -3.33
N ALA A 112 6.88 -8.34 -3.40
CA ALA A 112 6.06 -8.61 -2.24
C ALA A 112 5.88 -10.13 -2.05
N ASN A 113 6.57 -10.68 -1.05
CA ASN A 113 6.25 -12.01 -0.53
C ASN A 113 4.86 -11.96 0.13
N GLU A 114 3.95 -12.83 -0.30
CA GLU A 114 2.57 -12.90 0.23
C GLU A 114 2.53 -13.07 1.76
N ARG A 115 3.52 -13.74 2.34
CA ARG A 115 3.61 -13.92 3.79
C ARG A 115 3.92 -12.59 4.49
N ASP A 116 4.95 -11.88 4.05
CA ASP A 116 5.33 -10.58 4.63
C ASP A 116 4.20 -9.56 4.43
N LEU A 117 3.54 -9.58 3.27
CA LEU A 117 2.37 -8.77 3.02
C LEU A 117 1.20 -9.12 3.95
N ALA A 118 0.96 -10.42 4.20
CA ALA A 118 -0.07 -10.86 5.13
C ALA A 118 0.17 -10.36 6.56
N ILE A 119 1.42 -10.36 7.01
CA ILE A 119 1.79 -9.84 8.34
C ILE A 119 1.56 -8.33 8.41
N ARG A 120 2.05 -7.58 7.41
CA ARG A 120 1.83 -6.13 7.32
C ARG A 120 0.34 -5.77 7.29
N ALA A 121 -0.47 -6.53 6.54
CA ALA A 121 -1.92 -6.32 6.48
C ALA A 121 -2.68 -6.87 7.71
N GLY A 122 -2.01 -7.59 8.61
CA GLY A 122 -2.64 -8.28 9.73
C GLY A 122 -3.66 -9.32 9.26
N VAL A 123 -3.40 -10.12 8.24
CA VAL A 123 -4.30 -11.19 7.78
C VAL A 123 -3.57 -12.51 7.63
N GLY A 124 -4.30 -13.62 7.47
CA GLY A 124 -3.69 -14.90 7.16
C GLY A 124 -3.11 -14.93 5.72
N LYS A 125 -2.07 -15.73 5.48
CA LYS A 125 -1.42 -15.87 4.16
C LYS A 125 -2.43 -16.18 3.04
N THR A 126 -3.29 -17.19 3.23
CA THR A 126 -4.32 -17.57 2.24
C THR A 126 -5.29 -16.42 1.96
N THR A 127 -5.56 -15.60 2.98
CA THR A 127 -6.44 -14.43 2.85
C THR A 127 -5.76 -13.32 2.06
N ALA A 128 -4.48 -13.02 2.32
CA ALA A 128 -3.69 -12.07 1.54
C ALA A 128 -3.58 -12.50 0.07
N HIS A 129 -3.31 -13.78 -0.19
CA HIS A 129 -3.26 -14.33 -1.55
C HIS A 129 -4.59 -14.11 -2.30
N LYS A 130 -5.72 -14.45 -1.67
CA LYS A 130 -7.06 -14.25 -2.26
C LYS A 130 -7.36 -12.76 -2.47
N ALA A 131 -6.96 -11.90 -1.54
CA ALA A 131 -7.12 -10.45 -1.67
C ALA A 131 -6.31 -9.89 -2.83
N LEU A 132 -5.03 -10.25 -2.97
CA LEU A 132 -4.20 -9.87 -4.12
C LEU A 132 -4.81 -10.29 -5.46
N GLY A 133 -5.42 -11.48 -5.53
CA GLY A 133 -6.17 -11.92 -6.71
C GLY A 133 -7.30 -10.96 -7.08
N ARG A 134 -8.12 -10.56 -6.10
CA ARG A 134 -9.21 -9.58 -6.28
C ARG A 134 -8.70 -8.17 -6.58
N LEU A 135 -7.63 -7.72 -5.94
CA LEU A 135 -7.02 -6.41 -6.20
C LEU A 135 -6.45 -6.32 -7.62
N ARG A 136 -5.92 -7.44 -8.13
CA ARG A 136 -5.51 -7.57 -9.52
C ARG A 136 -6.69 -7.51 -10.48
N GLU A 137 -7.76 -8.24 -10.20
CA GLU A 137 -9.01 -8.16 -10.98
C GLU A 137 -9.62 -6.75 -10.96
N ALA A 138 -9.44 -6.02 -9.86
CA ALA A 138 -9.82 -4.61 -9.71
C ALA A 138 -8.86 -3.61 -10.37
N GLY A 139 -7.77 -4.07 -10.99
CA GLY A 139 -6.78 -3.22 -11.66
C GLY A 139 -5.90 -2.37 -10.74
N LEU A 140 -5.88 -2.62 -9.43
CA LEU A 140 -5.02 -1.90 -8.49
C LEU A 140 -3.55 -2.29 -8.66
N CYS A 141 -3.29 -3.57 -8.92
CA CYS A 141 -1.94 -4.09 -9.08
C CYS A 141 -1.88 -5.21 -10.13
N SER A 142 -0.75 -5.35 -10.81
CA SER A 142 -0.48 -6.43 -11.76
C SER A 142 0.80 -7.18 -11.38
N PRO A 143 0.86 -8.51 -11.54
CA PRO A 143 2.14 -9.21 -11.46
C PRO A 143 3.00 -8.83 -12.67
N VAL A 144 4.28 -8.52 -12.45
CA VAL A 144 5.23 -8.25 -13.54
C VAL A 144 5.50 -9.58 -14.26
N ALA A 145 5.33 -9.60 -15.59
CA ALA A 145 5.55 -10.80 -16.39
C ALA A 145 7.00 -11.32 -16.25
N GLY A 146 7.15 -12.64 -16.10
CA GLY A 146 8.46 -13.27 -15.90
C GLY A 146 9.06 -13.07 -14.51
N SER A 147 8.41 -12.29 -13.63
CA SER A 147 8.81 -12.23 -12.22
C SER A 147 8.22 -13.40 -11.43
N GLY A 148 9.09 -14.14 -10.74
CA GLY A 148 8.71 -15.24 -9.85
C GLY A 148 8.82 -16.63 -10.48
N GLY A 149 9.83 -17.39 -10.04
CA GLY A 149 9.78 -18.85 -10.09
C GLY A 149 8.81 -19.42 -9.05
N PRO A 150 8.55 -20.74 -9.04
CA PRO A 150 7.63 -21.38 -8.08
C PRO A 150 7.95 -21.10 -6.60
N MET A 151 9.20 -20.72 -6.32
CA MET A 151 9.73 -20.46 -4.97
C MET A 151 10.13 -19.00 -4.72
N ASN A 152 10.01 -18.11 -5.73
CA ASN A 152 10.45 -16.72 -5.59
C ASN A 152 9.26 -15.81 -5.28
N ALA A 153 9.54 -14.70 -4.58
CA ALA A 153 8.56 -13.61 -4.47
C ALA A 153 8.14 -13.16 -5.86
N ARG A 154 6.85 -12.86 -6.03
CA ARG A 154 6.34 -12.23 -7.24
C ARG A 154 6.57 -10.74 -7.15
N THR A 155 7.03 -10.12 -8.24
CA THR A 155 7.09 -8.68 -8.34
C THR A 155 5.70 -8.18 -8.70
N TRP A 156 5.19 -7.24 -7.92
CA TRP A 156 3.90 -6.60 -8.13
C TRP A 156 4.12 -5.15 -8.56
N GLU A 157 3.45 -4.76 -9.62
CA GLU A 157 3.41 -3.41 -10.16
C GLU A 157 2.12 -2.72 -9.68
N LEU A 158 2.23 -1.55 -9.07
CA LEU A 158 1.09 -0.77 -8.59
C LEU A 158 0.59 0.16 -9.70
N ASN A 159 -0.73 0.17 -9.93
CA ASN A 159 -1.36 1.12 -10.81
C ASN A 159 -1.53 2.47 -10.09
N LEU A 160 -0.56 3.37 -10.27
CA LEU A 160 -0.55 4.70 -9.66
C LEU A 160 -1.69 5.61 -10.12
N GLN A 161 -2.38 5.26 -11.20
CA GLN A 161 -3.56 5.97 -11.72
C GLN A 161 -4.88 5.32 -11.31
N TRP A 162 -4.84 4.26 -10.50
CA TRP A 162 -6.05 3.55 -10.08
C TRP A 162 -7.03 4.49 -9.37
N GLY A 163 -8.28 4.50 -9.86
CA GLY A 163 -9.34 5.36 -9.35
C GLY A 163 -9.18 6.85 -9.66
N SER A 164 -8.25 7.25 -10.53
CA SER A 164 -8.14 8.62 -11.04
C SER A 164 -9.29 8.95 -12.01
N ILE A 165 -9.66 10.23 -12.05
CA ILE A 165 -10.84 10.78 -12.75
C ILE A 165 -10.82 10.40 -14.23
N GLY A 166 -11.79 9.61 -14.68
CA GLY A 166 -11.97 9.24 -16.09
C GLY A 166 -12.25 7.77 -16.35
N ASN A 167 -11.85 6.87 -15.44
CA ASN A 167 -12.21 5.45 -15.53
C ASN A 167 -13.66 5.24 -15.10
N LYS A 168 -14.59 5.51 -16.03
CA LYS A 168 -16.05 5.44 -15.83
C LYS A 168 -16.59 4.09 -15.37
N GLU A 169 -15.78 3.02 -15.28
CA GLU A 169 -16.30 1.67 -15.04
C GLU A 169 -15.49 0.79 -14.08
N ASP A 170 -14.54 1.34 -13.30
CA ASP A 170 -13.86 0.54 -12.26
C ASP A 170 -14.73 0.40 -11.00
N HIS A 171 -16.03 0.15 -11.17
CA HIS A 171 -16.82 -0.46 -10.12
C HIS A 171 -16.28 -1.88 -9.96
N ILE A 172 -15.52 -2.15 -8.89
CA ILE A 172 -15.38 -3.51 -8.38
C ILE A 172 -16.81 -3.99 -8.22
N LYS A 173 -17.29 -4.81 -9.18
CA LYS A 173 -18.66 -5.27 -9.16
C LYS A 173 -18.83 -5.96 -7.81
N PRO A 174 -19.76 -5.51 -6.95
CA PRO A 174 -20.01 -6.22 -5.72
C PRO A 174 -20.31 -7.66 -6.12
N VAL A 175 -19.56 -8.61 -5.56
CA VAL A 175 -19.83 -10.03 -5.79
C VAL A 175 -21.30 -10.27 -5.47
N GLU A 176 -22.06 -10.85 -6.40
CA GLU A 176 -23.48 -11.13 -6.20
C GLU A 176 -23.68 -11.89 -4.87
N GLY A 177 -24.58 -11.39 -4.03
CA GLY A 177 -24.80 -11.92 -2.67
C GLY A 177 -23.93 -11.29 -1.57
N SER A 178 -23.05 -10.35 -1.90
CA SER A 178 -22.32 -9.56 -0.89
C SER A 178 -23.22 -8.45 -0.34
N SER A 179 -23.61 -8.60 0.94
CA SER A 179 -24.38 -7.57 1.64
C SER A 179 -23.61 -6.23 1.61
N PRO A 180 -24.26 -5.10 1.33
CA PRO A 180 -23.63 -3.77 1.29
C PRO A 180 -23.04 -3.31 2.65
N VAL A 181 -23.15 -4.13 3.70
CA VAL A 181 -23.00 -3.80 5.12
C VAL A 181 -21.58 -4.01 5.64
N ASN A 182 -20.53 -3.70 4.89
CA ASN A 182 -19.17 -3.64 5.47
C ASN A 182 -18.34 -2.58 4.77
N VAL A 183 -18.85 -1.37 4.80
CA VAL A 183 -18.09 -0.20 4.37
C VAL A 183 -17.37 0.27 5.61
N VAL A 184 -16.18 -0.24 5.88
CA VAL A 184 -15.38 0.31 6.97
C VAL A 184 -14.56 1.47 6.39
N PRO A 185 -14.93 2.75 6.57
CA PRO A 185 -14.15 3.89 6.07
C PRO A 185 -12.81 4.02 6.80
N PHE A 186 -12.63 3.32 7.92
CA PHE A 186 -11.42 3.37 8.73
C PHE A 186 -10.74 2.00 8.81
N VAL A 187 -9.54 1.87 8.23
CA VAL A 187 -8.63 0.75 8.46
C VAL A 187 -7.37 1.41 9.02
N PRO A 188 -7.21 1.42 10.36
CA PRO A 188 -6.08 2.04 11.00
C PRO A 188 -4.79 1.42 10.48
N THR A 189 -3.80 2.27 10.24
CA THR A 189 -2.51 1.91 9.66
C THR A 189 -1.85 0.78 10.48
N PRO A 190 -1.27 -0.25 9.84
CA PRO A 190 -0.52 -1.29 10.55
C PRO A 190 0.52 -0.68 11.50
N GLY A 191 0.48 -1.08 12.78
CA GLY A 191 1.36 -0.54 13.83
C GLY A 191 0.68 0.42 14.83
N HIS A 192 -0.56 0.85 14.57
CA HIS A 192 -1.30 1.74 15.49
C HIS A 192 -2.29 1.00 16.40
N TRP A 193 -2.50 -0.30 16.17
CA TRP A 193 -3.48 -1.06 16.95
C TRP A 193 -2.89 -1.49 18.28
N HIS A 194 -3.53 -1.07 19.37
CA HIS A 194 -3.26 -1.62 20.68
C HIS A 194 -3.50 -3.15 20.68
N PRO A 195 -2.62 -3.97 21.29
CA PRO A 195 -2.81 -5.42 21.36
C PRO A 195 -4.19 -5.87 21.87
N ALA A 196 -4.83 -5.07 22.73
CA ALA A 196 -6.20 -5.27 23.23
C ALA A 196 -7.26 -5.45 22.12
N PHE A 197 -7.03 -4.89 20.93
CA PHE A 197 -7.98 -4.96 19.80
C PHE A 197 -7.65 -6.04 18.78
N LEU A 198 -6.69 -6.92 19.09
CA LEU A 198 -6.40 -8.10 18.25
C LEU A 198 -7.61 -9.04 18.18
N PRO A 199 -7.74 -9.86 17.12
CA PRO A 199 -8.88 -10.78 16.94
C PRO A 199 -9.12 -11.75 18.10
N ASN A 200 -8.09 -12.08 18.88
CA ASN A 200 -8.17 -12.99 20.02
C ASN A 200 -8.46 -12.26 21.35
N ALA A 201 -8.57 -10.92 21.34
CA ALA A 201 -8.91 -10.09 22.49
C ALA A 201 -10.28 -9.40 22.26
N LEU A 202 -10.37 -8.08 22.34
CA LEU A 202 -11.62 -7.33 22.09
C LEU A 202 -12.08 -7.42 20.64
N GLY A 203 -11.14 -7.63 19.71
CA GLY A 203 -11.39 -7.77 18.29
C GLY A 203 -11.37 -6.44 17.53
N ARG A 204 -11.21 -6.55 16.20
CA ARG A 204 -10.94 -5.39 15.35
C ARG A 204 -12.06 -4.37 15.31
N THR A 205 -13.31 -4.85 15.24
CA THR A 205 -14.48 -3.96 15.20
C THR A 205 -14.60 -3.14 16.49
N ALA A 206 -14.22 -3.70 17.64
CA ALA A 206 -14.20 -2.95 18.89
C ALA A 206 -13.15 -1.83 18.87
N GLY A 207 -11.94 -2.10 18.35
CA GLY A 207 -10.91 -1.06 18.18
C GLY A 207 -11.34 0.05 17.23
N LEU A 208 -11.97 -0.29 16.10
CA LEU A 208 -12.51 0.71 15.17
C LEU A 208 -13.58 1.59 15.80
N ILE A 209 -14.47 0.99 16.61
CA ILE A 209 -15.48 1.75 17.35
C ILE A 209 -14.78 2.71 18.31
N TYR A 210 -13.86 2.19 19.13
CA TYR A 210 -13.11 2.97 20.12
C TYR A 210 -12.35 4.13 19.48
N GLU A 211 -11.63 3.92 18.37
CA GLU A 211 -10.87 4.97 17.68
C GLU A 211 -11.78 5.95 16.90
N SER A 212 -13.02 5.58 16.58
CA SER A 212 -13.98 6.44 15.88
C SER A 212 -14.81 7.33 16.81
N MET A 213 -14.72 7.10 18.12
CA MET A 213 -15.43 7.88 19.12
C MET A 213 -14.79 9.27 19.24
N PRO A 214 -15.58 10.33 19.48
CA PRO A 214 -15.04 11.67 19.72
C PRO A 214 -14.22 11.70 21.01
N ASP A 215 -13.00 12.24 20.98
CA ASP A 215 -12.13 12.38 22.17
C ASP A 215 -12.75 13.27 23.28
N ASP A 216 -13.74 14.10 22.93
CA ASP A 216 -14.46 14.94 23.89
C ASP A 216 -15.41 14.09 24.75
N LEU A 217 -15.08 13.96 26.05
CA LEU A 217 -15.86 13.21 27.06
C LEU A 217 -17.31 13.71 27.20
N THR A 218 -17.65 14.90 26.70
CA THR A 218 -19.02 15.43 26.73
C THR A 218 -19.87 14.96 25.55
N VAL A 219 -19.23 14.52 24.46
CA VAL A 219 -19.92 14.08 23.25
C VAL A 219 -20.24 12.59 23.36
N THR A 220 -21.53 12.27 23.28
CA THR A 220 -22.01 10.89 23.30
C THR A 220 -22.61 10.52 21.95
N VAL A 221 -22.39 9.28 21.50
CA VAL A 221 -22.92 8.77 20.23
C VAL A 221 -23.85 7.58 20.45
N THR A 222 -24.81 7.41 19.56
CA THR A 222 -25.73 6.28 19.55
C THR A 222 -25.13 5.08 18.81
N ALA A 223 -25.67 3.88 19.08
CA ALA A 223 -25.25 2.69 18.35
C ALA A 223 -25.59 2.73 16.85
N ASP A 224 -26.60 3.51 16.46
CA ASP A 224 -27.03 3.65 15.07
C ASP A 224 -26.05 4.58 14.32
N GLU A 225 -25.65 5.71 14.92
CA GLU A 225 -24.60 6.59 14.36
C GLU A 225 -23.25 5.87 14.20
N VAL A 226 -22.85 5.07 15.20
CA VAL A 226 -21.63 4.25 15.10
C VAL A 226 -21.75 3.22 13.98
N ALA A 227 -22.93 2.60 13.82
CA ALA A 227 -23.16 1.61 12.78
C ALA A 227 -23.11 2.23 11.37
N ASP A 228 -23.70 3.42 11.21
CA ASP A 228 -23.68 4.18 9.97
C ASP A 228 -22.27 4.66 9.62
N ASN A 229 -21.54 5.19 10.61
CA ASN A 229 -20.16 5.64 10.43
C ASN A 229 -19.24 4.49 10.02
N LEU A 230 -19.35 3.32 10.67
CA LEU A 230 -18.51 2.16 10.38
C LEU A 230 -19.06 1.25 9.27
N GLY A 231 -20.21 1.61 8.68
CA GLY A 231 -20.91 0.84 7.67
C GLY A 231 -21.14 -0.62 8.06
N CYS A 232 -21.52 -0.86 9.32
CA CYS A 232 -21.77 -2.20 9.87
C CYS A 232 -23.22 -2.32 10.37
N HIS A 233 -23.66 -3.54 10.70
CA HIS A 233 -25.02 -3.74 11.21
C HIS A 233 -25.14 -3.21 12.65
N VAL A 234 -26.22 -2.50 12.98
CA VAL A 234 -26.49 -1.94 14.33
C VAL A 234 -26.31 -2.97 15.46
N LYS A 235 -26.79 -4.20 15.27
CA LYS A 235 -26.58 -5.31 16.24
C LYS A 235 -25.10 -5.60 16.51
N THR A 236 -24.24 -5.48 15.51
CA THR A 236 -22.79 -5.63 15.65
C THR A 236 -22.19 -4.46 16.42
N ALA A 237 -22.61 -3.23 16.12
CA ALA A 237 -22.20 -2.04 16.87
C ALA A 237 -22.58 -2.18 18.34
N ARG A 238 -23.86 -2.45 18.65
CA ARG A 238 -24.36 -2.66 20.03
C ARG A 238 -23.58 -3.72 20.81
N ARG A 239 -23.30 -4.86 20.19
CA ARG A 239 -22.53 -5.95 20.83
C ARG A 239 -21.12 -5.50 21.20
N ASN A 240 -20.43 -4.79 20.31
CA ASN A 240 -19.08 -4.31 20.58
C ASN A 240 -19.07 -3.12 21.56
N LEU A 241 -20.06 -2.22 21.49
CA LEU A 241 -20.22 -1.12 22.45
C LEU A 241 -20.44 -1.65 23.87
N SER A 242 -21.33 -2.63 24.05
CA SER A 242 -21.51 -3.30 25.34
C SER A 242 -20.20 -3.88 25.85
N ARG A 243 -19.46 -4.59 24.99
CA ARG A 243 -18.17 -5.18 25.34
C ARG A 243 -17.14 -4.13 25.76
N LEU A 244 -17.09 -2.99 25.08
CA LEU A 244 -16.19 -1.88 25.45
C LEU A 244 -16.59 -1.25 26.80
N VAL A 245 -17.89 -1.16 27.10
CA VAL A 245 -18.40 -0.72 28.41
C VAL A 245 -18.04 -1.73 29.49
N ASP A 246 -18.20 -3.04 29.25
CA ASP A 246 -17.87 -4.10 30.20
C ASP A 246 -16.39 -4.09 30.61
N HIS A 247 -15.50 -3.69 29.68
CA HIS A 247 -14.07 -3.53 29.94
C HIS A 247 -13.68 -2.13 30.45
N GLY A 248 -14.64 -1.22 30.63
CA GLY A 248 -14.41 0.12 31.17
C GLY A 248 -13.68 1.06 30.21
N LEU A 249 -13.79 0.84 28.90
CA LEU A 249 -13.23 1.74 27.87
C LEU A 249 -14.22 2.82 27.44
N LEU A 250 -15.51 2.51 27.51
CA LEU A 250 -16.60 3.43 27.24
C LEU A 250 -17.56 3.49 28.44
N VAL A 251 -18.30 4.58 28.53
CA VAL A 251 -19.40 4.74 29.50
C VAL A 251 -20.72 4.75 28.75
N SER A 252 -21.70 3.98 29.24
CA SER A 252 -23.06 4.04 28.72
C SER A 252 -23.90 5.06 29.48
N HIS A 253 -24.55 5.97 28.77
CA HIS A 253 -25.47 6.93 29.36
C HIS A 253 -26.92 6.45 29.16
N PRO A 254 -27.71 6.28 30.25
CA PRO A 254 -29.07 5.81 30.14
C PRO A 254 -29.94 6.84 29.42
N GLY A 255 -30.74 6.39 28.45
CA GLY A 255 -31.58 7.25 27.62
C GLY A 255 -32.37 6.46 26.59
N LYS A 256 -33.20 7.17 25.80
CA LYS A 256 -33.88 6.61 24.63
C LYS A 256 -33.61 7.54 23.43
N PRO A 257 -32.62 7.25 22.58
CA PRO A 257 -31.73 6.06 22.57
C PRO A 257 -30.65 6.09 23.67
N ILE A 258 -30.04 4.91 23.94
CA ILE A 258 -28.83 4.80 24.78
C ILE A 258 -27.67 5.40 23.99
N THR A 259 -26.86 6.24 24.65
CA THR A 259 -25.65 6.83 24.07
C THR A 259 -24.40 6.34 24.81
N TYR A 260 -23.26 6.46 24.15
CA TYR A 260 -21.96 5.99 24.62
C TYR A 260 -20.93 7.11 24.48
N GLY A 261 -20.05 7.28 25.47
CA GLY A 261 -18.92 8.21 25.42
C GLY A 261 -17.64 7.51 25.87
N HIS A 262 -16.49 8.14 25.63
CA HIS A 262 -15.23 7.65 26.18
C HIS A 262 -15.27 7.64 27.72
N SER A 263 -14.66 6.62 28.30
CA SER A 263 -14.28 6.68 29.71
C SER A 263 -13.02 7.53 29.89
N ASP A 264 -12.72 7.93 31.13
CA ASP A 264 -11.45 8.53 31.52
C ASP A 264 -10.31 7.51 31.62
N ALA A 265 -10.54 6.26 31.20
CA ALA A 265 -9.53 5.21 31.21
C ALA A 265 -8.42 5.53 30.21
N GLY A 266 -7.21 5.75 30.72
CA GLY A 266 -6.02 5.96 29.91
C GLY A 266 -5.55 4.70 29.16
N THR A 267 -4.42 4.82 28.47
CA THR A 267 -3.79 3.69 27.76
C THR A 267 -3.45 2.52 28.67
N GLU A 268 -3.21 2.77 29.96
CA GLU A 268 -2.96 1.74 30.98
C GLU A 268 -4.08 0.70 31.03
N ARG A 269 -5.34 1.11 30.86
CA ARG A 269 -6.47 0.18 30.84
C ARG A 269 -6.44 -0.75 29.63
N LEU A 270 -5.96 -0.26 28.49
CA LEU A 270 -5.79 -1.10 27.30
C LEU A 270 -4.66 -2.12 27.49
N ASP A 271 -3.59 -1.76 28.21
CA ASP A 271 -2.51 -2.69 28.57
C ASP A 271 -3.00 -3.79 29.52
N GLU A 272 -3.78 -3.43 30.54
CA GLU A 272 -4.42 -4.41 31.43
C GLU A 272 -5.32 -5.39 30.67
N ILE A 273 -6.13 -4.89 29.72
CA ILE A 273 -6.97 -5.74 28.88
C ILE A 273 -6.08 -6.63 27.99
N ALA A 274 -5.00 -6.11 27.42
CA ALA A 274 -4.08 -6.91 26.63
C ALA A 274 -3.43 -8.04 27.46
N GLU A 275 -3.09 -7.77 28.72
CA GLU A 275 -2.60 -8.75 29.67
C GLU A 275 -3.66 -9.79 30.04
N GLU A 276 -4.90 -9.36 30.34
CA GLU A 276 -6.05 -10.22 30.64
C GLU A 276 -6.30 -11.26 29.53
N TYR A 277 -6.20 -10.84 28.27
CA TYR A 277 -6.37 -11.73 27.11
C TYR A 277 -5.08 -12.47 26.70
N GLY A 278 -3.94 -12.24 27.36
CA GLY A 278 -2.66 -12.87 27.04
C GLY A 278 -2.15 -12.53 25.63
N VAL A 279 -2.33 -11.28 25.22
CA VAL A 279 -1.93 -10.77 23.89
C VAL A 279 -0.85 -9.69 23.94
N THR A 280 -0.34 -9.33 25.11
CA THR A 280 0.72 -8.32 25.30
C THR A 280 1.98 -8.63 24.49
N ASP A 281 2.36 -9.92 24.42
CA ASP A 281 3.55 -10.40 23.72
C ASP A 281 3.28 -10.73 22.23
N TRP A 282 2.12 -10.37 21.69
CA TRP A 282 1.71 -10.81 20.35
C TRP A 282 2.69 -10.37 19.26
N ALA A 283 3.18 -9.14 19.33
CA ALA A 283 4.13 -8.61 18.35
C ALA A 283 5.43 -9.43 18.34
N SER A 284 5.96 -9.76 19.52
CA SER A 284 7.14 -10.62 19.68
C SER A 284 6.88 -12.03 19.14
N ARG A 285 5.76 -12.66 19.51
CA ARG A 285 5.40 -14.00 18.99
C ARG A 285 5.19 -14.02 17.48
N ALA A 286 4.64 -12.95 16.92
CA ALA A 286 4.47 -12.78 15.48
C ALA A 286 5.85 -12.67 14.81
N ALA A 287 6.73 -11.81 15.31
CA ALA A 287 8.11 -11.66 14.81
C ALA A 287 8.89 -12.98 14.90
N ASP A 288 8.86 -13.68 16.03
CA ASP A 288 9.53 -14.97 16.23
C ASP A 288 9.00 -16.05 15.27
N ARG A 289 7.69 -16.05 15.04
CA ARG A 289 7.08 -16.95 14.05
C ARG A 289 7.65 -16.66 12.66
N VAL A 290 7.77 -15.39 12.27
CA VAL A 290 8.36 -15.00 10.97
C VAL A 290 9.80 -15.48 10.86
N VAL A 291 10.62 -15.25 11.88
CA VAL A 291 12.02 -15.71 11.91
C VAL A 291 12.10 -17.23 11.76
N ARG A 292 11.27 -17.99 12.49
CA ARG A 292 11.21 -19.45 12.36
C ARG A 292 10.77 -19.91 10.97
N GLU A 293 9.76 -19.27 10.40
CA GLU A 293 9.26 -19.59 9.06
C GLU A 293 10.29 -19.26 7.97
N ARG A 294 11.03 -18.16 8.10
CA ARG A 294 12.15 -17.81 7.20
C ARG A 294 13.28 -18.83 7.30
N ARG A 295 13.71 -19.19 8.52
CA ARG A 295 14.72 -20.23 8.72
C ARG A 295 14.29 -21.58 8.12
N ALA A 296 13.04 -21.98 8.33
CA ALA A 296 12.50 -23.21 7.75
C ALA A 296 12.47 -23.16 6.21
N HIS A 297 12.14 -22.01 5.64
CA HIS A 297 12.19 -21.79 4.19
C HIS A 297 13.62 -21.90 3.65
N ASP A 298 14.61 -21.29 4.31
CA ASP A 298 16.01 -21.35 3.89
C ASP A 298 16.56 -22.78 3.93
N ILE A 299 16.21 -23.55 4.97
CA ILE A 299 16.54 -24.98 5.05
C ILE A 299 15.88 -25.74 3.89
N GLY A 300 14.61 -25.44 3.59
CA GLY A 300 13.88 -26.02 2.46
C GLY A 300 14.55 -25.72 1.11
N LEU A 301 15.01 -24.49 0.89
CA LEU A 301 15.77 -24.10 -0.30
C LEU A 301 17.09 -24.86 -0.41
N GLN A 302 17.83 -25.01 0.69
CA GLN A 302 19.08 -25.79 0.71
C GLN A 302 18.83 -27.27 0.39
N GLN A 303 17.78 -27.87 0.94
CA GLN A 303 17.41 -29.25 0.65
C GLN A 303 16.97 -29.43 -0.81
N TRP A 304 16.18 -28.50 -1.34
CA TRP A 304 15.77 -28.47 -2.73
C TRP A 304 16.97 -28.35 -3.67
N ALA A 305 17.90 -27.44 -3.37
CA ALA A 305 19.13 -27.26 -4.14
C ALA A 305 20.00 -28.53 -4.13
N LYS A 306 20.17 -29.19 -2.98
CA LYS A 306 20.90 -30.47 -2.87
C LYS A 306 20.24 -31.58 -3.69
N LYS A 307 18.91 -31.66 -3.70
CA LYS A 307 18.16 -32.67 -4.46
C LYS A 307 18.25 -32.43 -5.98
N ASN A 308 18.26 -31.18 -6.41
CA ASN A 308 18.29 -30.80 -7.83
C ASN A 308 19.68 -30.56 -8.40
N ALA A 309 20.73 -30.56 -7.56
CA ALA A 309 22.11 -30.50 -8.04
C ALA A 309 22.50 -31.71 -8.93
N GLY A 310 21.63 -32.71 -9.04
CA GLY A 310 21.89 -33.98 -9.71
C GLY A 310 23.05 -34.73 -9.03
N PRO A 311 23.26 -36.03 -9.34
CA PRO A 311 24.63 -36.52 -9.29
C PRO A 311 25.40 -35.61 -10.24
N SER A 312 26.35 -34.82 -9.72
CA SER A 312 27.30 -34.06 -10.56
C SER A 312 27.67 -34.95 -11.72
N GLU A 313 27.34 -34.54 -12.95
CA GLU A 313 27.66 -35.29 -14.17
C GLU A 313 29.02 -35.91 -13.97
N GLY A 314 29.04 -37.25 -13.89
CA GLY A 314 30.27 -37.99 -13.79
C GLY A 314 31.16 -37.46 -14.89
N LYS A 315 32.31 -36.92 -14.47
CA LYS A 315 33.56 -36.87 -15.23
C LYS A 315 33.28 -36.95 -16.73
N TRP A 316 33.14 -35.79 -17.39
CA TRP A 316 33.28 -35.71 -18.84
C TRP A 316 34.69 -36.22 -19.16
N GLU A 317 34.88 -37.54 -19.19
CA GLU A 317 35.99 -38.14 -19.89
C GLU A 317 35.78 -37.69 -21.32
N CYS A 318 36.63 -36.77 -21.76
CA CYS A 318 36.80 -36.44 -23.16
C CYS A 318 37.06 -37.76 -23.88
N VAL A 319 36.00 -38.45 -24.30
CA VAL A 319 36.08 -39.51 -25.29
C VAL A 319 36.41 -38.76 -26.57
N VAL A 320 37.70 -38.55 -26.79
CA VAL A 320 38.26 -38.13 -28.07
C VAL A 320 37.81 -39.21 -29.05
N SER A 321 36.71 -38.96 -29.76
CA SER A 321 36.27 -39.84 -30.82
C SER A 321 37.38 -39.85 -31.87
N PRO A 322 37.98 -41.01 -32.19
CA PRO A 322 38.97 -41.05 -33.26
C PRO A 322 38.29 -40.60 -34.55
N ILE A 323 38.84 -39.55 -35.14
CA ILE A 323 38.45 -39.01 -36.45
C ILE A 323 38.51 -40.18 -37.44
N ARG A 324 37.36 -40.59 -37.99
CA ARG A 324 37.35 -41.56 -39.09
C ARG A 324 37.99 -40.91 -40.32
N PRO A 325 38.99 -41.55 -40.95
CA PRO A 325 39.58 -41.02 -42.17
C PRO A 325 38.53 -40.96 -43.27
N VAL A 326 38.42 -39.79 -43.89
CA VAL A 326 37.58 -39.54 -45.08
C VAL A 326 38.15 -40.37 -46.23
N GLN A 327 37.41 -41.38 -46.68
CA GLN A 327 37.72 -42.03 -47.95
C GLN A 327 37.33 -41.09 -49.08
N ARG A 328 38.33 -40.56 -49.78
CA ARG A 328 38.13 -39.89 -51.07
C ARG A 328 37.87 -40.95 -52.14
N ARG A 329 36.75 -40.83 -52.83
CA ARG A 329 36.56 -41.43 -54.16
C ARG A 329 37.13 -40.48 -55.21
#